data_AF-A0A2J8GHK6-F1
#
_entry.id   AF-A0A2J8GHK6-F1
#
_cell.length_a   1.000
_cell.length_b   1.000
_cell.length_c   1.000
_cell.angle_alpha   90.00
_cell.angle_beta   90.00
_cell.angle_gamma   90.00
#
_symmetry.space_group_name_H-M   'P 1'
#
loop_
_entity.id
_entity.type
_entity.pdbx_description
1 polymer ?
#
loop_
_entity_poly.entity_id
_entity_poly.type
_entity_poly.pdbx_seq_one_letter_code
_entity_poly.pdbx_strand_id
1 'polypeptide(L)'
;MHTDFRDLYEPLPPWGATVDAPFGEPTTVMVDDSELHQQVLDIIHNVLATADPRSEVRRRLLRHLAENPGHPEQALLDHLRDRNRRGGRPARNGRAATVDPHV
;
A
#
# COMPACT_ATOMS: atom_id res chain seq x y z
N MET A 1 -10.36 -43.61 -34.50
CA MET A 1 -10.70 -42.32 -33.88
C MET A 1 -9.41 -41.54 -33.68
N HIS A 2 -9.12 -40.61 -34.59
CA HIS A 2 -8.07 -39.61 -34.47
C HIS A 2 -8.73 -38.30 -34.84
N THR A 3 -8.91 -37.42 -33.86
CA THR A 3 -9.37 -36.06 -34.07
C THR A 3 -8.14 -35.18 -33.98
N ASP A 4 -7.67 -34.75 -35.14
CA ASP A 4 -6.53 -33.86 -35.32
C ASP A 4 -6.80 -32.47 -34.71
N PHE A 5 -5.79 -31.94 -34.04
CA PHE A 5 -5.79 -30.70 -33.26
C PHE A 5 -5.90 -29.41 -34.11
N ARG A 6 -6.08 -29.54 -35.43
CA ARG A 6 -5.96 -28.44 -36.40
C ARG A 6 -7.27 -27.77 -36.82
N ASP A 7 -8.43 -28.34 -36.47
CA ASP A 7 -9.74 -27.74 -36.78
C ASP A 7 -10.27 -26.77 -35.69
N LEU A 8 -9.53 -26.56 -34.61
CA LEU A 8 -9.90 -25.65 -33.51
C LEU A 8 -9.34 -24.24 -33.64
N TYR A 9 -8.79 -23.88 -34.80
CA TYR A 9 -8.41 -22.49 -35.11
C TYR A 9 -9.48 -21.83 -35.95
N GLU A 10 -10.66 -21.67 -35.37
CA GLU A 10 -11.56 -20.60 -35.80
C GLU A 10 -11.00 -19.28 -35.22
N PRO A 11 -10.80 -18.23 -36.03
CA PRO A 11 -10.21 -16.99 -35.55
C PRO A 11 -11.13 -16.34 -34.51
N LEU A 12 -10.65 -16.30 -33.26
CA LEU A 12 -11.32 -15.63 -32.15
C LEU A 12 -11.72 -14.18 -32.52
N PRO A 13 -12.92 -13.71 -32.17
CA PRO A 13 -13.29 -12.31 -32.34
C PRO A 13 -12.38 -11.44 -31.45
N PRO A 14 -12.05 -10.20 -31.88
CA PRO A 14 -11.33 -9.28 -31.01
C PRO A 14 -12.21 -8.96 -29.79
N TRP A 15 -11.60 -8.46 -28.72
CA TRP A 15 -12.23 -8.12 -27.44
C TRP A 15 -12.52 -9.34 -26.55
N GLY A 16 -11.49 -9.70 -25.78
CA GLY A 16 -11.51 -10.76 -24.79
C GLY A 16 -12.65 -10.63 -23.78
N ALA A 17 -13.43 -11.69 -23.71
CA ALA A 17 -14.26 -12.02 -22.57
C ALA A 17 -13.75 -13.35 -21.99
N THR A 18 -12.99 -13.19 -20.91
CA THR A 18 -12.92 -14.01 -19.70
C THR A 18 -13.44 -15.45 -19.78
N VAL A 19 -12.60 -16.43 -19.46
CA VAL A 19 -12.88 -17.37 -18.36
C VAL A 19 -11.60 -18.11 -17.94
N ASP A 20 -11.40 -18.10 -16.62
CA ASP A 20 -10.61 -19.06 -15.83
C ASP A 20 -9.07 -18.99 -15.92
N ALA A 21 -8.48 -18.03 -15.19
CA ALA A 21 -7.11 -18.11 -14.75
C ALA A 21 -7.07 -18.04 -13.20
N PRO A 22 -6.76 -19.14 -12.50
CA PRO A 22 -6.47 -19.09 -11.08
C PRO A 22 -5.08 -18.48 -10.89
N PHE A 23 -5.00 -17.46 -10.02
CA PHE A 23 -3.80 -16.72 -9.62
C PHE A 23 -3.33 -15.61 -10.56
N GLY A 24 -3.72 -14.38 -10.18
CA GLY A 24 -2.74 -13.33 -9.99
C GLY A 24 -2.32 -12.55 -11.23
N GLU A 25 -3.26 -12.08 -12.04
CA GLU A 25 -3.00 -10.84 -12.75
C GLU A 25 -3.23 -9.67 -11.78
N PRO A 26 -2.29 -8.72 -11.63
CA PRO A 26 -2.58 -7.49 -10.94
C PRO A 26 -3.60 -6.76 -11.82
N THR A 27 -4.89 -6.97 -11.53
CA THR A 27 -5.96 -6.11 -12.02
C THR A 27 -5.58 -4.72 -11.55
N THR A 28 -5.00 -3.92 -12.44
CA THR A 28 -4.91 -2.49 -12.22
C THR A 28 -6.35 -2.04 -12.28
N VAL A 29 -7.00 -2.05 -11.12
CA VAL A 29 -8.29 -1.41 -10.93
C VAL A 29 -8.02 0.04 -11.27
N MET A 30 -8.54 0.50 -12.41
CA MET A 30 -8.57 1.91 -12.76
C MET A 30 -9.56 2.55 -11.78
N VAL A 31 -9.08 2.84 -10.57
CA VAL A 31 -9.85 3.57 -9.57
C VAL A 31 -9.97 5.00 -10.10
N ASP A 32 -11.19 5.52 -10.18
CA ASP A 32 -11.40 6.93 -10.49
C ASP A 32 -10.69 7.76 -9.41
N ASP A 33 -9.94 8.79 -9.80
CA ASP A 33 -9.22 9.65 -8.85
C ASP A 33 -10.17 10.20 -7.76
N SER A 34 -11.44 10.39 -8.10
CA SER A 34 -12.49 10.85 -7.17
C SER A 34 -12.87 9.78 -6.13
N GLU A 35 -12.91 8.51 -6.52
CA GLU A 35 -13.23 7.39 -5.63
C GLU A 35 -12.07 7.12 -4.67
N LEU A 36 -10.84 7.13 -5.19
CA LEU A 36 -9.63 7.02 -4.37
C LEU A 36 -9.55 8.16 -3.35
N HIS A 37 -9.81 9.39 -3.79
CA HIS A 37 -9.85 10.57 -2.92
C HIS A 37 -10.83 10.39 -1.77
N GLN A 38 -12.06 9.97 -2.08
CA GLN A 38 -13.10 9.75 -1.07
C GLN A 38 -12.72 8.65 -0.09
N GLN A 39 -12.19 7.54 -0.59
CA GLN A 39 -11.76 6.42 0.25
C GLN A 39 -10.61 6.83 1.19
N VAL A 40 -9.66 7.62 0.69
CA VAL A 40 -8.56 8.14 1.51
C VAL A 40 -9.07 9.07 2.61
N LEU A 41 -10.02 9.95 2.30
CA LEU A 41 -10.66 10.80 3.31
C LEU A 41 -11.34 9.95 4.39
N ASP A 42 -12.10 8.92 4.00
CA ASP A 42 -12.77 8.03 4.95
C ASP A 42 -11.78 7.31 5.88
N ILE A 43 -10.65 6.85 5.33
CA ILE A 43 -9.57 6.24 6.13
C ILE A 43 -9.00 7.26 7.12
N ILE A 44 -8.68 8.47 6.66
CA ILE A 44 -8.15 9.53 7.51
C ILE A 44 -9.14 9.85 8.63
N HIS A 45 -10.41 10.02 8.32
CA HIS A 45 -11.46 10.28 9.30
C HIS A 45 -11.58 9.16 10.32
N ASN A 46 -11.56 7.89 9.88
CA ASN A 46 -11.60 6.75 10.77
C ASN A 46 -10.37 6.68 11.69
N VAL A 47 -9.17 6.91 11.16
CA VAL A 47 -7.93 6.96 11.97
C VAL A 47 -7.98 8.10 12.98
N LEU A 48 -8.47 9.28 12.58
CA LEU A 48 -8.64 10.41 13.50
C LEU A 48 -9.78 10.17 14.50
N ALA A 49 -10.81 9.38 14.20
CA ALA A 49 -11.86 9.08 15.16
C ALA A 49 -11.42 8.03 16.20
N THR A 50 -10.64 7.03 15.76
CA THR A 50 -10.21 5.91 16.59
C THR A 50 -8.93 6.18 17.38
N ALA A 51 -8.05 7.05 16.89
CA ALA A 51 -6.79 7.37 17.58
C ALA A 51 -7.02 8.30 18.78
N ASP A 52 -6.38 7.97 19.90
CA ASP A 52 -6.37 8.80 21.11
C ASP A 52 -6.01 10.27 20.77
N PRO A 53 -6.70 11.27 21.32
CA PRO A 53 -6.46 12.68 21.03
C PRO A 53 -5.01 13.14 21.28
N ARG A 54 -4.31 12.50 22.22
CA ARG A 54 -2.91 12.76 22.57
C ARG A 54 -1.93 11.85 21.83
N SER A 55 -2.42 10.92 21.02
CA SER A 55 -1.58 10.03 20.22
C SER A 55 -0.70 10.81 19.27
N GLU A 56 0.59 10.47 19.27
CA GLU A 56 1.56 11.02 18.34
C GLU A 56 1.23 10.67 16.88
N VAL A 57 0.55 9.53 16.65
CA VAL A 57 0.06 9.15 15.32
C VAL A 57 -0.94 10.19 14.81
N ARG A 58 -1.89 10.57 15.66
CA ARG A 58 -2.91 11.59 15.34
C ARG A 58 -2.27 12.95 15.05
N ARG A 59 -1.36 13.41 15.93
CA ARG A 59 -0.68 14.71 15.74
C ARG A 59 0.10 14.76 14.43
N ARG A 60 0.82 13.69 14.09
CA ARG A 60 1.58 13.61 12.84
C ARG A 60 0.70 13.58 11.61
N LEU A 61 -0.39 12.80 11.65
CA LEU A 61 -1.34 12.77 10.53
C LEU A 61 -1.94 14.15 10.28
N LEU A 62 -2.36 14.86 11.34
CA LEU A 62 -2.86 16.24 11.22
C LEU A 62 -1.81 17.20 10.67
N ARG A 63 -0.54 17.05 11.07
CA ARG A 63 0.55 17.85 10.51
C ARG A 63 0.71 17.61 9.01
N HIS A 64 0.72 16.34 8.57
CA HIS A 64 0.86 16.02 7.15
C HIS A 64 -0.32 16.51 6.31
N LEU A 65 -1.54 16.55 6.87
CA LEU A 65 -2.71 17.14 6.22
C LEU A 65 -2.59 18.67 6.09
N ALA A 66 -2.05 19.34 7.12
CA ALA A 66 -1.79 20.77 7.06
C ALA A 66 -0.67 21.13 6.06
N GLU A 67 0.32 20.25 5.90
CA GLU A 67 1.41 20.39 4.93
C GLU A 67 0.96 20.15 3.47
N ASN A 68 -0.13 19.41 3.26
CA ASN A 68 -0.65 19.04 1.93
C ASN A 68 -2.15 19.39 1.78
N PRO A 69 -2.52 20.69 1.73
CA PRO A 69 -3.91 21.10 1.55
C PRO A 69 -4.42 20.66 0.17
N GLY A 70 -5.58 19.99 0.14
CA GLY A 70 -6.20 19.50 -1.10
C GLY A 70 -5.62 18.19 -1.65
N HIS A 71 -4.60 17.63 -1.00
CA HIS A 71 -3.95 16.37 -1.40
C HIS A 71 -3.88 15.38 -0.23
N PRO A 72 -5.02 14.86 0.24
CA PRO A 72 -5.08 13.95 1.39
C PRO A 72 -4.35 12.62 1.14
N GLU A 73 -4.26 12.17 -0.12
CA GLU A 73 -3.53 10.96 -0.52
C GLU A 73 -2.05 11.12 -0.24
N GLN A 74 -1.48 12.27 -0.61
CA GLN A 74 -0.08 12.59 -0.38
C GLN A 74 0.20 12.70 1.13
N ALA A 75 -0.69 13.37 1.88
CA ALA A 75 -0.58 13.45 3.34
C ALA A 75 -0.58 12.07 4.02
N LEU A 76 -1.45 11.16 3.56
CA LEU A 76 -1.54 9.82 4.10
C LEU A 76 -0.30 8.99 3.75
N LEU A 77 0.19 9.08 2.51
CA LEU A 77 1.41 8.40 2.09
C LEU A 77 2.64 8.86 2.87
N ASP A 78 2.81 10.17 3.06
CA ASP A 78 3.92 10.71 3.84
C ASP A 78 3.83 10.31 5.32
N HIS A 79 2.61 10.30 5.88
CA HIS A 79 2.37 9.76 7.22
C HIS A 79 2.79 8.30 7.33
N LEU A 80 2.38 7.44 6.40
CA LEU A 80 2.74 6.02 6.39
C LEU A 80 4.25 5.80 6.22
N ARG A 81 4.89 6.60 5.37
CA ARG A 81 6.34 6.56 5.14
C ARG A 81 7.12 6.95 6.39
N ASP A 82 6.72 8.04 7.06
CA ASP A 82 7.30 8.47 8.34
C ASP A 82 7.12 7.38 9.41
N ARG A 83 5.93 6.78 9.46
CA ARG A 83 5.61 5.72 10.42
C ARG A 83 6.44 4.47 10.17
N ASN A 84 6.63 4.06 8.92
CA ASN A 84 7.45 2.92 8.55
C ASN A 84 8.95 3.15 8.85
N ARG A 85 9.46 4.37 8.64
CA ARG A 85 10.84 4.75 9.03
C ARG A 85 11.06 4.70 10.55
N ARG A 86 10.04 5.01 11.34
CA ARG A 86 10.13 5.03 12.81
C ARG A 86 9.79 3.70 13.45
N GLY A 87 8.98 2.86 12.80
CA GLY A 87 8.60 1.51 13.26
C GLY A 87 9.49 0.37 12.74
N GLY A 88 10.26 0.61 11.67
CA GLY A 88 10.99 -0.42 10.93
C GLY A 88 12.46 -0.65 11.32
N ARG A 89 12.94 -0.14 12.45
CA ARG A 89 14.27 -0.50 12.96
C ARG A 89 14.12 -1.22 14.30
N PRO A 90 14.05 -2.57 14.33
CA PRO A 90 14.48 -3.26 15.53
C PRO A 90 15.90 -2.76 15.81
N ALA A 91 16.11 -2.17 16.98
CA ALA A 91 17.45 -1.91 17.48
C ALA A 91 18.19 -3.23 17.40
N ARG A 92 19.11 -3.36 16.44
CA ARG A 92 20.00 -4.51 16.34
C ARG A 92 20.98 -4.40 17.51
N ASN A 93 20.50 -4.74 18.69
CA ASN A 93 21.30 -5.06 19.86
C ASN A 93 22.12 -6.30 19.50
N GLY A 94 23.31 -6.03 18.96
CA GLY A 94 24.34 -7.02 18.65
C GLY A 94 25.67 -6.53 19.18
N ARG A 95 25.83 -6.59 20.51
CA ARG A 95 27.03 -7.00 21.23
C ARG A 95 28.38 -6.81 20.49
N ALA A 96 29.15 -5.81 20.93
CA ALA A 96 30.60 -5.92 21.10
C ALA A 96 31.04 -4.84 22.10
N ALA A 97 30.74 -5.07 23.37
CA ALA A 97 31.55 -4.50 24.44
C ALA A 97 32.90 -5.26 24.41
N THR A 98 33.85 -4.79 23.61
CA THR A 98 35.26 -5.17 23.80
C THR A 98 35.86 -4.12 24.71
N VAL A 99 35.62 -4.29 26.01
CA VAL A 99 36.50 -3.76 27.03
C VAL A 99 37.51 -4.87 27.28
N ASP A 100 38.72 -4.73 26.72
CA ASP A 100 39.91 -5.36 27.27
C ASP A 100 41.05 -4.33 27.18
N PRO A 101 41.51 -3.79 28.32
CA PRO A 101 42.61 -2.85 28.37
C PRO A 101 43.85 -3.48 29.01
N HIS A 102 44.49 -4.50 28.43
CA HIS A 102 45.83 -4.92 28.89
C HIS A 102 46.72 -5.50 27.78
N VAL A 103 47.59 -4.68 27.20
CA VAL A 103 49.03 -4.97 26.98
C VAL A 103 49.82 -3.66 27.07
#